data_AF-A0A413KYZ1-F1
#
_entry.id   AF-A0A413KYZ1-F1
#
_cell.length_a   1.000
_cell.length_b   1.000
_cell.length_c   1.000
_cell.angle_alpha   90.00
_cell.angle_beta   90.00
_cell.angle_gamma   90.00
#
_symmetry.space_group_name_H-M   'P 1'
#
loop_
_entity.id
_entity.type
_entity.pdbx_description
1 polymer ?
#
loop_
_entity_poly.entity_id
_entity_poly.type
_entity_poly.pdbx_seq_one_letter_code
_entity_poly.pdbx_strand_id
1 'polypeptide(L)'
;MNIAIVTQPIKANYGGVLQNFALQSVLIKLGHNPVTIDYRDSSPLWFYLFQTVKTILLYPFSSKRRALTPYRNVFPRDKRIMNFVHKYIKLTDSQYLSYNREIVQKYKIGAVIVGSDQVWRPRYSLIVYMIHIFLF
;
A
#
# COMPACT_ATOMS: atom_id res chain seq x y z
N MET A 1 8.33 20.79 -7.91
CA MET A 1 8.73 19.55 -8.64
C MET A 1 7.73 18.44 -8.37
N ASN A 2 7.73 17.36 -9.17
CA ASN A 2 6.86 16.21 -8.94
C ASN A 2 7.51 15.26 -7.93
N ILE A 3 6.78 14.92 -6.87
CA ILE A 3 7.31 14.13 -5.75
C ILE A 3 6.44 12.87 -5.60
N ALA A 4 7.06 11.70 -5.62
CA ALA A 4 6.37 10.47 -5.27
C ALA A 4 6.42 10.22 -3.78
N ILE A 5 5.27 9.93 -3.18
CA ILE A 5 5.16 9.49 -1.79
C ILE A 5 5.01 7.97 -1.79
N VAL A 6 5.94 7.31 -1.09
CA VAL A 6 5.91 5.87 -0.84
C VAL A 6 5.40 5.67 0.58
N THR A 7 4.28 4.97 0.72
CA THR A 7 3.74 4.57 2.03
C THR A 7 3.26 3.12 1.96
N GLN A 8 2.82 2.57 3.09
CA GLN A 8 2.18 1.26 3.11
C GLN A 8 0.91 1.24 2.25
N PRO A 9 0.54 0.09 1.66
CA PRO A 9 -0.72 -0.06 0.95
C PRO A 9 -1.90 0.49 1.77
N ILE A 10 -2.68 1.36 1.16
CA ILE A 10 -3.82 2.02 1.82
C ILE A 10 -4.91 0.97 2.07
N LYS A 11 -5.10 0.62 3.34
CA LYS A 11 -6.08 -0.37 3.82
C LYS A 11 -6.97 0.22 4.92
N ALA A 12 -6.78 -0.25 6.15
CA ALA A 12 -7.45 0.18 7.37
C ALA A 12 -6.52 1.00 8.29
N ASN A 13 -5.38 1.49 7.78
CA ASN A 13 -4.41 2.26 8.56
C ASN A 13 -4.76 3.75 8.56
N TYR A 14 -5.66 4.15 9.47
CA TYR A 14 -6.09 5.54 9.62
C TYR A 14 -4.92 6.50 9.86
N GLY A 15 -3.97 6.13 10.73
CA GLY A 15 -2.79 6.95 11.03
C GLY A 15 -1.94 7.21 9.79
N GLY A 16 -1.65 6.16 9.00
CA GLY A 16 -0.90 6.29 7.76
C GLY A 16 -1.61 7.12 6.69
N VAL A 17 -2.95 7.03 6.61
CA VAL A 17 -3.76 7.87 5.70
C VAL A 17 -3.69 9.35 6.11
N LEU A 18 -3.86 9.65 7.39
CA LEU A 18 -3.78 11.03 7.89
C LEU A 18 -2.37 11.61 7.75
N GLN A 19 -1.34 10.81 8.01
CA GLN A 19 0.06 11.21 7.80
C GLN A 19 0.34 11.53 6.32
N ASN A 20 -0.16 10.70 5.40
CA ASN A 20 0.00 10.94 3.97
C ASN A 20 -0.72 12.24 3.54
N PHE A 21 -1.95 12.44 4.00
CA PHE A 21 -2.68 13.68 3.74
C PHE A 21 -1.93 14.92 4.26
N ALA A 22 -1.40 14.87 5.48
CA ALA A 22 -0.60 15.96 6.04
C ALA A 22 0.67 16.22 5.22
N LEU A 23 1.38 15.16 4.82
CA LEU A 23 2.57 15.25 3.98
C LEU A 23 2.26 15.88 2.62
N GLN A 24 1.20 15.43 1.92
CA GLN A 24 0.78 16.04 0.67
C GLN A 24 0.42 17.51 0.85
N SER A 25 -0.30 17.85 1.91
CA SER A 25 -0.70 19.23 2.21
C SER A 25 0.51 20.15 2.39
N VAL A 26 1.55 19.68 3.08
CA VAL A 26 2.79 20.43 3.27
C VAL A 26 3.55 20.58 1.94
N LEU A 27 3.72 19.50 1.18
CA LEU A 27 4.42 19.55 -0.10
C LEU A 27 3.74 20.47 -1.11
N ILE A 28 2.40 20.49 -1.13
CA ILE A 28 1.62 21.43 -1.96
C ILE A 28 1.89 22.88 -1.52
N LYS A 29 1.87 23.17 -0.20
CA LYS A 29 2.20 24.50 0.33
C LYS A 29 3.62 24.96 -0.02
N LEU A 30 4.55 24.01 -0.16
CA LEU A 30 5.93 24.26 -0.59
C LEU A 30 6.09 24.40 -2.12
N GLY A 31 5.00 24.40 -2.90
CA GLY A 31 5.05 24.55 -4.36
C GLY A 31 5.48 23.27 -5.10
N HIS A 32 5.19 22.10 -4.52
CA HIS A 32 5.45 20.81 -5.15
C HIS A 32 4.16 20.10 -5.57
N ASN A 33 4.30 19.12 -6.47
CA ASN A 33 3.20 18.30 -6.99
C ASN A 33 3.36 16.87 -6.46
N PRO A 34 2.89 16.57 -5.24
CA PRO A 34 3.00 15.23 -4.69
C PRO A 34 2.00 14.27 -5.33
N VAL A 35 2.40 13.01 -5.47
CA VAL A 35 1.52 11.87 -5.82
C VAL A 35 1.90 10.67 -4.96
N THR A 36 0.93 10.01 -4.36
CA THR A 36 1.17 8.77 -3.61
C THR A 36 1.10 7.58 -4.55
N ILE A 37 2.11 6.72 -4.50
CA ILE A 37 2.10 5.46 -5.25
C ILE A 37 1.10 4.51 -4.61
N ASP A 38 0.09 4.13 -5.39
CA ASP A 38 -0.97 3.26 -4.90
C ASP A 38 -0.55 1.79 -4.97
N TYR A 39 0.00 1.26 -3.88
CA TYR A 39 0.39 -0.15 -3.84
C TYR A 39 -0.82 -1.07 -3.60
N ARG A 40 -0.84 -2.19 -4.32
CA ARG A 40 -1.74 -3.32 -4.06
C ARG A 40 -0.99 -4.45 -3.39
N ASP A 41 -1.64 -5.14 -2.47
CA ASP A 41 -1.10 -6.43 -2.04
C ASP A 41 -1.25 -7.46 -3.14
N SER A 42 -0.19 -8.23 -3.31
CA SER A 42 -0.27 -9.56 -3.88
C SER A 42 0.13 -10.57 -2.83
N SER A 43 -0.58 -11.69 -2.83
CA SER A 43 -0.09 -12.91 -2.21
C SER A 43 0.10 -13.91 -3.34
N PRO A 44 1.25 -14.59 -3.40
CA PRO A 44 1.44 -15.64 -4.39
C PRO A 44 0.41 -16.74 -4.19
N LEU A 45 0.03 -17.41 -5.28
CA LEU A 45 -1.04 -18.43 -5.28
C LEU A 45 -0.79 -19.53 -4.24
N TRP A 46 0.45 -19.99 -4.09
CA TRP A 46 0.81 -21.01 -3.11
C TRP A 46 0.52 -20.57 -1.66
N PHE A 47 0.75 -19.30 -1.32
CA PHE A 47 0.49 -18.77 0.03
C PHE A 47 -1.01 -18.65 0.29
N TYR A 48 -1.79 -18.30 -0.74
CA TYR A 48 -3.25 -18.34 -0.68
C TYR A 48 -3.79 -19.76 -0.47
N LEU A 49 -3.28 -20.73 -1.24
CA LEU A 49 -3.66 -22.14 -1.13
C LEU A 49 -3.32 -22.67 0.27
N PHE A 50 -2.11 -22.39 0.77
CA PHE A 50 -1.69 -22.77 2.11
C PHE A 50 -2.62 -22.21 3.21
N GLN A 51 -2.99 -20.93 3.13
CA GLN A 51 -3.94 -20.32 4.07
C GLN A 51 -5.34 -20.94 3.98
N THR A 52 -5.80 -21.26 2.77
CA THR A 52 -7.09 -21.89 2.52
C THR A 52 -7.14 -23.29 3.14
N VAL A 53 -6.13 -24.12 2.85
CA VAL A 53 -5.98 -25.47 3.42
C VAL A 53 -5.93 -25.40 4.94
N LYS A 54 -5.12 -24.48 5.51
CA LYS A 54 -5.06 -24.28 6.96
C LYS A 54 -6.41 -23.88 7.56
N THR A 55 -7.18 -23.03 6.88
CA THR A 55 -8.51 -22.59 7.36
C THR A 55 -9.51 -23.75 7.36
N ILE A 56 -9.48 -24.60 6.32
CA ILE A 56 -10.33 -25.79 6.23
C ILE A 56 -9.96 -26.79 7.34
N LEU A 57 -8.67 -27.07 7.54
CA LEU A 57 -8.19 -27.98 8.58
C LEU A 57 -8.54 -27.51 10.00
N LEU A 58 -8.56 -26.20 10.23
CA LEU A 58 -8.87 -25.63 11.54
C LEU A 58 -10.36 -25.36 11.75
N TYR A 59 -11.20 -25.52 10.72
CA TYR A 59 -12.64 -25.27 10.78
C TYR A 59 -13.38 -26.05 11.88
N PRO A 60 -13.05 -27.32 12.20
CA PRO A 60 -13.67 -28.04 13.30
C PRO A 60 -13.45 -27.39 14.67
N PHE A 61 -12.33 -26.68 14.87
CA PHE A 61 -11.99 -26.03 16.13
C PHE A 61 -12.66 -24.66 16.21
N SER A 62 -13.74 -24.55 16.99
CA SER A 62 -14.55 -23.33 17.12
C SER A 62 -13.73 -22.06 17.43
N SER A 63 -12.70 -22.17 18.28
CA SER A 63 -11.79 -21.08 18.64
C SER A 63 -10.87 -20.61 17.50
N LYS A 64 -10.75 -21.38 16.41
CA LYS A 64 -9.87 -21.10 15.26
C LYS A 64 -10.63 -20.93 13.95
N ARG A 65 -11.97 -20.91 13.97
CA ARG A 65 -12.79 -20.67 12.78
C ARG A 65 -12.53 -19.27 12.24
N ARG A 66 -12.20 -19.19 10.96
CA ARG A 66 -12.02 -17.95 10.20
C ARG A 66 -12.76 -18.06 8.88
N ALA A 67 -13.30 -16.94 8.40
CA ALA A 67 -13.90 -16.87 7.07
C ALA A 67 -12.84 -17.11 5.97
N LEU A 68 -13.24 -17.81 4.91
CA LEU A 68 -12.43 -17.94 3.70
C LEU A 68 -12.37 -16.58 2.99
N THR A 69 -11.17 -16.07 2.80
CA THR A 69 -10.94 -14.85 2.02
C THR A 69 -10.80 -15.20 0.54
N PRO A 70 -11.38 -14.45 -0.42
CA PRO A 70 -11.20 -14.73 -1.84
C PRO A 70 -9.76 -14.47 -2.31
N TYR A 71 -9.31 -15.23 -3.31
CA TYR A 71 -8.02 -15.02 -3.96
C TYR A 71 -7.96 -13.58 -4.52
N ARG A 72 -6.87 -12.86 -4.21
CA ARG A 72 -6.63 -11.43 -4.52
C ARG A 72 -7.41 -10.40 -3.68
N ASN A 73 -8.31 -10.82 -2.80
CA ASN A 73 -8.99 -9.97 -1.80
C ASN A 73 -8.53 -10.28 -0.36
N VAL A 74 -7.28 -10.72 -0.20
CA VAL A 74 -6.73 -11.11 1.10
C VAL A 74 -6.72 -9.93 2.09
N PHE A 75 -6.57 -8.70 1.58
CA PHE A 75 -6.58 -7.46 2.36
C PHE A 75 -7.43 -6.36 1.68
N PRO A 76 -8.77 -6.39 1.84
CA PRO A 76 -9.63 -5.40 1.22
C PRO A 76 -9.39 -4.00 1.80
N ARG A 77 -9.55 -2.96 0.96
CA ARG A 77 -9.55 -1.58 1.44
C ARG A 77 -10.82 -1.29 2.22
N ASP A 78 -10.71 -0.56 3.33
CA ASP A 78 -11.88 -0.14 4.08
C ASP A 78 -12.62 0.96 3.31
N LYS A 79 -13.85 0.68 2.89
CA LYS A 79 -14.69 1.60 2.11
C LYS A 79 -14.86 2.96 2.81
N ARG A 80 -14.91 2.98 4.14
CA ARG A 80 -15.09 4.20 4.94
C ARG A 80 -13.90 5.14 4.79
N ILE A 81 -12.68 4.58 4.74
CA ILE A 81 -11.44 5.33 4.56
C ILE A 81 -11.28 5.77 3.11
N MET A 82 -11.67 4.93 2.15
CA MET A 82 -11.49 5.23 0.73
C MET A 82 -12.20 6.50 0.30
N ASN A 83 -13.35 6.84 0.89
CA ASN A 83 -14.02 8.12 0.63
C ASN A 83 -13.13 9.32 0.97
N PHE A 84 -12.42 9.26 2.09
CA PHE A 84 -11.46 10.29 2.49
C PHE A 84 -10.24 10.30 1.54
N VAL A 85 -9.70 9.12 1.25
CA VAL A 85 -8.51 8.98 0.39
C VAL A 85 -8.78 9.56 -1.00
N HIS A 86 -9.87 9.18 -1.67
CA HIS A 86 -10.19 9.69 -3.00
C HIS A 86 -10.46 11.20 -3.01
N LYS A 87 -10.93 11.76 -1.90
CA LYS A 87 -11.23 13.19 -1.79
C LYS A 87 -9.99 14.04 -1.52
N TYR A 88 -9.06 13.55 -0.72
CA TYR A 88 -7.99 14.38 -0.14
C TYR A 88 -6.57 13.93 -0.50
N ILE A 89 -6.38 12.74 -1.05
CA ILE A 89 -5.06 12.17 -1.34
C ILE A 89 -4.96 11.91 -2.84
N LYS A 90 -3.99 12.56 -3.49
CA LYS A 90 -3.68 12.27 -4.88
C LYS A 90 -2.93 10.94 -4.97
N LEU A 91 -3.60 9.94 -5.55
CA LEU A 91 -3.02 8.63 -5.85
C LEU A 91 -2.57 8.55 -7.31
N THR A 92 -1.74 7.55 -7.62
CA THR A 92 -1.52 7.12 -9.00
C THR A 92 -2.80 6.55 -9.60
N ASP A 93 -2.98 6.70 -10.92
CA ASP A 93 -4.20 6.26 -11.63
C ASP A 93 -4.37 4.74 -11.66
N SER A 94 -3.31 4.01 -11.31
CA SER A 94 -3.28 2.56 -11.31
C SER A 94 -2.63 2.05 -10.04
N GLN A 95 -2.98 0.83 -9.66
CA GLN A 95 -2.37 0.13 -8.56
C GLN A 95 -1.11 -0.61 -9.01
N TYR A 96 -0.06 -0.52 -8.23
CA TYR A 96 1.23 -1.13 -8.54
C TYR A 96 1.59 -2.22 -7.54
N LEU A 97 2.22 -3.29 -8.04
CA LEU A 97 2.75 -4.37 -7.21
C LEU A 97 4.10 -4.01 -6.61
N SER A 98 4.88 -3.20 -7.34
CA SER A 98 6.22 -2.77 -6.97
C SER A 98 6.52 -1.44 -7.64
N TYR A 99 7.56 -0.75 -7.15
CA TYR A 99 8.12 0.39 -7.85
C TYR A 99 8.71 -0.06 -9.20
N ASN A 100 8.55 0.77 -10.23
CA ASN A 100 9.13 0.53 -11.55
C ASN A 100 9.48 1.87 -12.23
N ARG A 101 10.28 1.80 -13.30
CA ARG A 101 10.73 2.98 -14.07
C ARG A 101 9.58 3.68 -14.80
N GLU A 102 8.52 2.96 -15.15
CA GLU A 102 7.35 3.51 -15.84
C GLU A 102 6.63 4.53 -14.97
N ILE A 103 6.52 4.28 -13.66
CA ILE A 103 5.94 5.24 -12.70
C ILE A 103 6.74 6.55 -12.73
N VAL A 104 8.08 6.47 -12.72
CA VAL A 104 8.96 7.65 -12.76
C VAL A 104 8.74 8.46 -14.03
N GLN A 105 8.71 7.80 -15.18
CA GLN A 105 8.52 8.44 -16.47
C GLN A 105 7.12 9.05 -16.62
N LYS A 106 6.08 8.28 -16.28
CA LYS A 106 4.68 8.70 -16.38
C LYS A 106 4.38 9.94 -15.54
N TYR A 107 4.85 9.95 -14.30
CA TYR A 107 4.61 11.05 -13.36
C TYR A 107 5.73 12.10 -13.34
N LYS A 108 6.76 11.96 -14.18
CA LYS A 108 7.95 12.83 -14.25
C LYS A 108 8.54 13.08 -12.85
N ILE A 109 8.69 12.02 -12.07
CA ILE A 109 9.08 12.10 -10.65
C ILE A 109 10.52 12.62 -10.57
N GLY A 110 10.70 13.73 -9.86
CA GLY A 110 12.01 14.33 -9.58
C GLY A 110 12.56 13.96 -8.19
N ALA A 111 11.69 13.53 -7.27
CA ALA A 111 12.10 13.08 -5.94
C ALA A 111 11.13 12.03 -5.39
N VAL A 112 11.63 11.16 -4.52
CA VAL A 112 10.83 10.17 -3.78
C VAL A 112 10.95 10.47 -2.30
N ILE A 113 9.81 10.59 -1.61
CA ILE A 113 9.73 10.72 -0.17
C ILE A 113 9.04 9.48 0.38
N VAL A 114 9.67 8.84 1.36
CA VAL A 114 9.05 7.76 2.11
C VAL A 114 8.25 8.36 3.27
N GLY A 115 7.01 7.90 3.43
CA GLY A 115 6.11 8.32 4.50
C GLY A 115 6.46 7.67 5.84
N SER A 116 5.49 6.96 6.44
CA SER A 116 5.63 6.34 7.76
C SER A 116 6.88 5.47 7.90
N ASP A 117 7.53 5.52 9.07
CA ASP A 117 8.62 4.64 9.48
C ASP A 117 8.27 3.15 9.34
N GLN A 118 6.98 2.81 9.46
CA GLN A 118 6.48 1.45 9.30
C GLN A 118 6.72 0.88 7.90
N VAL A 119 7.01 1.72 6.89
CA VAL A 119 7.38 1.29 5.54
C VAL A 119 8.66 0.46 5.54
N TRP A 120 9.58 0.75 6.45
CA TRP A 120 10.86 0.05 6.57
C TRP A 120 10.74 -1.26 7.35
N ARG A 121 9.59 -1.52 8.00
CA ARG A 121 9.41 -2.72 8.81
C ARG A 121 9.05 -3.91 7.91
N PRO A 122 9.88 -4.97 7.85
CA PRO A 122 9.64 -6.13 6.99
C PRO A 122 8.29 -6.79 7.25
N ARG A 123 7.90 -6.80 8.53
CA ARG A 123 6.63 -7.34 9.02
C ARG A 123 5.40 -6.67 8.41
N TYR A 124 5.50 -5.41 7.98
CA TYR A 124 4.37 -4.63 7.48
C TYR A 124 4.48 -4.31 5.99
N SER A 125 5.62 -4.60 5.36
CA SER A 125 5.95 -4.06 4.03
C SER A 125 6.73 -5.07 3.19
N LEU A 126 6.13 -6.25 2.96
CA LEU A 126 6.69 -7.28 2.06
C LEU A 126 6.96 -6.75 0.64
N ILE A 127 6.19 -5.74 0.20
CA ILE A 127 6.27 -5.12 -1.13
C ILE A 127 7.31 -3.99 -1.21
N VAL A 128 7.55 -3.26 -0.12
CA VAL A 128 8.44 -2.07 -0.13
C VAL A 128 9.92 -2.44 -0.01
N TYR A 129 10.22 -3.70 0.35
CA TYR A 129 11.57 -4.23 0.38
C TYR A 129 12.35 -4.08 -0.95
N MET A 130 11.65 -3.96 -2.09
CA MET A 130 12.30 -3.77 -3.39
C MET A 130 12.83 -2.34 -3.60
N ILE A 131 12.36 -1.32 -2.86
CA ILE A 131 12.88 0.05 -3.03
C ILE A 131 14.32 0.17 -2.49
N HIS A 132 14.70 -0.65 -1.50
CA HIS A 132 16.08 -0.72 -1.02
C HIS A 132 17.08 -1.22 -2.06
N ILE A 133 16.64 -1.93 -3.11
CA ILE A 133 17.53 -2.47 -4.14
C ILE A 133 17.80 -1.44 -5.26
N PHE A 134 16.94 -0.42 -5.43
CA PHE A 134 17.02 0.50 -6.58
C PHE A 134 17.47 1.93 -6.24
N LEU A 135 17.86 2.20 -4.98
CA LEU A 135 18.39 3.49 -4.54
C LEU A 135 19.90 3.48 -4.23
N PHE A 136 20.61 2.43 -4.65
CA PHE A 136 22.08 2.37 -4.69
C PHE A 136 22.57 2.15 -6.11
#